data_AF-A0A259RKR6-F1
#
_entry.id   AF-A0A259RKR6-F1
#
_cell.length_a   1.000
_cell.length_b   1.000
_cell.length_c   1.000
_cell.angle_alpha   90.00
_cell.angle_beta   90.00
_cell.angle_gamma   90.00
#
_symmetry.space_group_name_H-M   'P 1'
#
loop_
_entity.id
_entity.type
_entity.pdbx_description
1 polymer ?
#
loop_
_entity_poly.entity_id
_entity_poly.type
_entity_poly.pdbx_seq_one_letter_code
_entity_poly.pdbx_strand_id
1 'polypeptide(L)' 'NPVIIPRNHQVEAMIEAAVRNGDFAPFHALLAAVTHPFEDRPEWQNYCEPAPASFGPFTTFCGT' A
#
# COMPACT_ATOMS: atom_id res chain seq x y z
N ASN A 1 -5.05 -0.86 -17.62
CA ASN A 1 -3.86 -0.58 -16.79
C ASN A 1 -4.36 0.01 -15.48
N PRO A 2 -4.27 -0.69 -14.32
CA PRO A 2 -4.74 -0.15 -13.05
C PRO A 2 -3.95 1.08 -12.64
N VAL A 3 -4.62 2.05 -12.04
CA VAL A 3 -4.03 3.29 -11.52
C VAL A 3 -3.50 3.08 -10.10
N ILE A 4 -4.15 2.21 -9.33
CA ILE A 4 -3.76 1.85 -7.96
C ILE A 4 -3.03 0.51 -7.98
N ILE A 5 -1.81 0.48 -7.42
CA ILE A 5 -1.01 -0.72 -7.25
C ILE A 5 -0.47 -0.71 -5.82
N PRO A 6 -0.84 -1.69 -4.96
CA PRO A 6 -0.35 -1.74 -3.58
C PRO A 6 1.15 -2.01 -3.58
N ARG A 7 1.95 -0.96 -3.44
CA ARG A 7 3.41 -1.06 -3.42
C ARG A 7 3.85 -1.62 -2.07
N ASN A 8 4.95 -2.38 -2.05
CA ASN A 8 5.43 -3.05 -0.85
C ASN A 8 5.64 -2.09 0.35
N HIS A 9 6.06 -0.85 0.12
CA HIS A 9 6.21 0.14 1.19
C HIS A 9 4.88 0.54 1.86
N GLN A 10 3.78 0.56 1.10
CA GLN A 10 2.45 0.86 1.62
C GLN A 10 1.92 -0.33 2.43
N VAL A 11 2.19 -1.55 1.96
CA VAL A 11 1.86 -2.79 2.69
C VAL A 11 2.65 -2.87 3.99
N GLU A 12 3.94 -2.58 3.96
CA GLU A 12 4.79 -2.59 5.17
C GLU A 12 4.34 -1.53 6.18
N ALA A 13 4.09 -0.30 5.74
CA ALA A 13 3.59 0.77 6.61
C ALA A 13 2.23 0.41 7.25
N MET A 14 1.35 -0.24 6.48
CA MET A 14 0.08 -0.75 6.98
C MET A 14 0.28 -1.84 8.04
N ILE A 15 1.15 -2.82 7.79
CA ILE A 15 1.45 -3.89 8.75
C ILE A 15 2.05 -3.29 10.03
N GLU A 16 2.99 -2.35 9.91
CA GLU A 16 3.62 -1.68 11.04
C GLU A 16 2.60 -0.96 11.91
N ALA A 17 1.67 -0.21 11.32
CA ALA A 17 0.60 0.47 12.05
C ALA A 17 -0.29 -0.52 12.84
N ALA A 18 -0.66 -1.63 12.21
CA ALA A 18 -1.47 -2.66 12.85
C ALA A 18 -0.72 -3.36 13.99
N VAL A 19 0.55 -3.72 13.79
CA VAL A 19 1.35 -4.47 14.77
C VAL A 19 1.79 -3.59 15.94
N ARG A 20 2.26 -2.37 15.68
CA ARG A 20 2.79 -1.48 16.72
C ARG A 20 1.72 -0.72 17.49
N ASN A 21 0.66 -0.29 16.79
CA ASN A 21 -0.33 0.62 17.34
C ASN A 21 -1.73 0.01 17.43
N GLY A 22 -1.95 -1.21 16.93
CA GLY A 22 -3.28 -1.79 16.80
C GLY A 22 -4.18 -1.03 15.81
N ASP A 23 -3.59 -0.20 14.94
CA ASP A 23 -4.32 0.66 14.02
C ASP A 23 -4.56 -0.06 12.68
N PHE A 24 -5.81 -0.43 12.45
CA PHE A 24 -6.27 -1.08 11.22
C PHE A 24 -6.88 -0.11 10.20
N ALA A 25 -6.92 1.21 10.48
CA ALA A 25 -7.43 2.18 9.52
C ALA A 25 -6.64 2.16 8.19
N PRO A 26 -5.29 2.06 8.18
CA PRO A 26 -4.52 1.92 6.94
C PRO A 26 -4.86 0.65 6.15
N PHE A 27 -5.20 -0.45 6.84
CA PHE A 27 -5.59 -1.70 6.20
C PHE A 27 -6.92 -1.54 5.46
N HIS A 28 -7.93 -0.95 6.11
CA HIS A 28 -9.23 -0.73 5.46
C HIS A 28 -9.13 0.26 4.30
N ALA A 29 -8.31 1.30 4.43
CA ALA A 29 -8.06 2.26 3.35
C ALA A 29 -7.36 1.61 2.15
N LEU A 30 -6.32 0.81 2.39
CA LEU A 30 -5.62 0.08 1.34
C LEU A 30 -6.55 -0.93 0.67
N LEU A 31 -7.32 -1.70 1.44
CA LEU A 31 -8.28 -2.68 0.94
C LEU A 31 -9.30 -2.02 0.01
N ALA A 32 -9.90 -0.90 0.42
CA ALA A 32 -10.86 -0.16 -0.41
C ALA A 32 -10.23 0.32 -1.73
N ALA A 33 -9.00 0.83 -1.70
CA ALA A 33 -8.32 1.30 -2.90
C ALA A 33 -8.02 0.15 -3.88
N VAL A 34 -7.50 -0.98 -3.39
CA VAL A 34 -7.11 -2.10 -4.25
C VAL A 34 -8.29 -2.88 -4.83
N THR A 35 -9.47 -2.80 -4.21
CA THR A 35 -10.72 -3.37 -4.78
C THR A 35 -11.31 -2.50 -5.89
N HIS A 36 -10.86 -1.25 -6.00
CA HIS A 36 -11.28 -0.29 -7.03
C HIS A 36 -10.08 0.24 -7.86
N PRO A 37 -9.26 -0.64 -8.47
CA PRO A 37 -7.91 -0.28 -8.88
C PRO A 37 -7.84 0.63 -10.14
N PHE A 38 -8.97 0.89 -10.79
CA PHE A 38 -9.06 1.75 -11.98
C PHE A 38 -9.71 3.11 -11.68
N GLU A 39 -10.17 3.33 -10.45
CA GLU A 39 -10.82 4.58 -10.06
C GLU A 39 -9.77 5.61 -9.64
N ASP A 40 -9.78 6.76 -10.29
CA ASP A 40 -8.95 7.91 -9.92
C ASP A 40 -9.70 8.76 -8.91
N ARG A 41 -9.38 8.56 -7.64
CA ARG A 41 -9.98 9.28 -6.52
C ARG A 41 -8.93 10.08 -5.76
N PRO A 42 -9.18 11.36 -5.40
CA PRO A 42 -8.22 12.17 -4.66
C PRO A 42 -7.77 11.54 -3.34
N GLU A 43 -8.66 10.83 -2.64
CA GLU A 43 -8.33 10.13 -1.39
C GLU A 43 -7.33 8.98 -1.56
N TRP A 44 -7.16 8.47 -2.78
CA TRP A 44 -6.29 7.32 -3.09
C TRP A 44 -5.04 7.70 -3.87
N GLN A 45 -4.78 8.99 -4.08
CA GLN A 45 -3.58 9.46 -4.80
C GLN A 45 -2.28 8.87 -4.24
N ASN A 46 -2.18 8.75 -2.91
CA ASN A 46 -1.03 8.15 -2.24
C ASN A 46 -0.77 6.69 -2.66
N TYR A 47 -1.79 5.95 -3.10
CA TYR A 47 -1.67 4.57 -3.59
C TYR A 47 -1.27 4.48 -5.06
N CYS A 48 -1.29 5.60 -5.78
CA CYS A 48 -0.88 5.71 -7.18
C CYS A 48 0.62 6.09 -7.31
N GLU A 49 1.21 6.63 -6.25
CA GLU A 49 2.60 7.10 -6.24
C GLU A 49 3.63 5.95 -6.23
N PRO A 50 4.82 6.18 -6.80
CA PRO A 50 5.93 5.25 -6.69
C PRO A 50 6.44 5.15 -5.25
N ALA A 51 7.23 4.12 -4.96
CA ALA A 51 7.91 4.04 -3.68
C ALA A 51 8.84 5.24 -3.46
N PRO A 52 8.93 5.79 -2.23
CA PRO A 52 9.90 6.81 -1.90
C PRO A 52 11.32 6.35 -2.23
N ALA A 53 12.18 7.27 -2.69
CA ALA A 53 13.58 6.94 -2.97
C ALA A 53 14.33 6.39 -1.75
N SER A 54 13.86 6.71 -0.53
CA SER A 54 14.39 6.21 0.74
C SER A 54 14.00 4.77 1.07
N PHE A 55 13.06 4.16 0.33
CA PHE A 55 12.53 2.83 0.66
C PHE A 55 13.53 1.69 0.43
N GLY A 56 14.69 1.97 -0.17
CA GLY A 56 15.79 1.01 -0.30
C GLY A 56 15.43 -0.24 -1.14
N PRO A 57 16.37 -1.19 -1.27
CA PRO A 57 16.10 -2.45 -1.93
C PRO A 57 15.10 -3.29 -1.11
N PHE A 58 14.04 -3.76 -1.76
CA PHE A 58 13.06 -4.66 -1.13
C PHE A 58 13.29 -6.10 -1.60
N THR A 59 13.47 -7.02 -0.65
CA THR A 59 13.61 -8.45 -0.94
C THR A 59 12.25 -9.13 -0.85
N THR A 60 11.72 -9.55 -2.00
CA THR A 60 10.54 -10.40 -2.05
C THR A 60 10.95 -11.85 -1.82
N PHE A 61 10.38 -12.49 -0.79
CA PHE A 61 10.42 -13.95 -0.68
C PHE A 61 9.22 -14.52 -1.43
N CYS A 62 9.38 -14.77 -2.73
CA CYS A 62 8.42 -15.56 -3.49
C CYS A 62 8.65 -17.04 -3.12
N GLY A 63 8.22 -17.45 -1.93
CA GLY A 63 8.34 -18.82 -1.43
C GLY A 63 7.11 -19.65 -1.79
N THR A 64 7.31 -20.55 -2.76
CA THR A 64 6.41 -21.55 -3.42
C THR A 64 5.23 -21.04 -4.22
#